data_AF-A0A1G0WU77-F1
#
_entry.id   AF-A0A1G0WU77-F1
#
_cell.length_a   1.000
_cell.length_b   1.000
_cell.length_c   1.000
_cell.angle_alpha   90.00
_cell.angle_beta   90.00
_cell.angle_gamma   90.00
#
_symmetry.space_group_name_H-M   'P 1'
#
loop_
_entity.id
_entity.type
_entity.pdbx_description
1 polymer ?
#
loop_
_entity_poly.entity_id
_entity_poly.type
_entity_poly.pdbx_seq_one_letter_code
_entity_poly.pdbx_strand_id
1 'polypeptide(L)'
;MKNQNLINRIIIVLFSLTIFTSCTDNVSYDEDAIQLTINEIVSTPTNSWFKSEMNSYKPDTNVMKEIINNFDSGKHKVYLYANFNCGCNSQQTDISHLCKVFEECNIPESSYEIYSMRSSTSKHPYKSRFSISELPECIVMQDSNAVYFMLDTMRQFKRYGQTISVEQLLLNGLKK
;
A
#
# COMPACT_ATOMS: atom_id res chain seq x y z
N MET A 1 -35.84 -1.01 64.12
CA MET A 1 -35.94 -0.39 62.78
C MET A 1 -34.68 0.40 62.35
N LYS A 2 -33.46 0.11 62.84
CA LYS A 2 -32.21 0.76 62.37
C LYS A 2 -31.36 -0.11 61.43
N ASN A 3 -31.47 -1.45 61.50
CA ASN A 3 -30.65 -2.36 60.70
C ASN A 3 -31.13 -2.58 59.25
N GLN A 4 -32.42 -2.41 58.94
CA GLN A 4 -32.94 -2.58 57.58
C GLN A 4 -32.34 -1.56 56.58
N ASN A 5 -32.13 -0.33 57.05
CA ASN A 5 -31.59 0.77 56.25
C ASN A 5 -30.09 0.64 55.98
N LEU A 6 -29.36 -0.15 56.79
CA LEU A 6 -27.94 -0.42 56.57
C LEU A 6 -27.74 -1.48 55.49
N ILE A 7 -28.56 -2.54 55.51
CA ILE A 7 -28.52 -3.64 54.54
C ILE A 7 -28.89 -3.13 53.13
N ASN A 8 -29.92 -2.28 53.01
CA ASN A 8 -30.27 -1.66 51.72
C ASN A 8 -29.17 -0.72 51.18
N ARG A 9 -28.40 -0.04 52.06
CA ARG A 9 -27.28 0.80 51.63
C ARG A 9 -26.08 -0.02 51.16
N ILE A 10 -25.82 -1.18 51.79
CA ILE A 10 -24.75 -2.10 51.37
C ILE A 10 -25.06 -2.75 50.02
N ILE A 11 -26.33 -3.11 49.77
CA ILE A 11 -26.76 -3.69 48.48
C ILE A 11 -26.61 -2.67 47.33
N ILE A 12 -26.92 -1.39 47.58
CA ILE A 12 -26.76 -0.33 46.57
C ILE A 12 -25.27 -0.07 46.24
N VAL A 13 -24.38 -0.15 47.24
CA VAL A 13 -22.93 0.03 47.03
C VAL A 13 -22.30 -1.20 46.34
N LEU A 14 -22.77 -2.42 46.64
CA LEU A 14 -22.29 -3.62 45.94
C LEU A 14 -22.74 -3.68 44.47
N PHE A 15 -23.93 -3.15 44.14
CA PHE A 15 -24.43 -3.12 42.76
C PHE A 15 -23.73 -2.06 41.88
N SER A 16 -23.10 -1.04 42.49
CA SER A 16 -22.34 -0.02 41.75
C SER A 16 -20.93 -0.44 41.33
N LEU A 17 -20.42 -1.59 41.81
CA LEU A 17 -19.02 -1.98 41.60
C LEU A 17 -18.79 -2.97 40.43
N THR A 18 -19.83 -3.40 39.73
CA THR A 18 -19.73 -4.47 38.71
C THR A 18 -19.66 -3.97 37.25
N ILE A 19 -19.40 -2.68 36.99
CA ILE A 19 -19.53 -2.11 35.63
C ILE A 19 -18.20 -1.66 34.97
N PHE A 20 -17.03 -2.01 35.50
CA PHE A 20 -15.74 -1.60 34.92
C PHE A 20 -14.80 -2.75 34.53
N THR A 21 -15.35 -3.80 33.91
CA THR A 21 -14.54 -4.72 33.10
C THR A 21 -15.08 -4.78 31.68
N SER A 22 -15.07 -3.63 30.99
CA SER A 22 -14.94 -3.67 29.53
C SER A 22 -13.45 -3.81 29.25
N CYS A 23 -13.02 -5.04 28.98
CA CYS A 23 -11.83 -5.24 28.16
C CYS A 23 -12.12 -4.49 26.87
N THR A 24 -11.43 -3.37 26.66
CA THR A 24 -11.30 -2.83 25.32
C THR A 24 -10.51 -3.87 24.54
N ASP A 25 -11.22 -4.78 23.88
CA ASP A 25 -10.68 -5.43 22.72
C ASP A 25 -10.27 -4.28 21.81
N ASN A 26 -8.95 -4.05 21.70
CA ASN A 26 -8.39 -3.21 20.68
C ASN A 26 -8.63 -3.95 19.36
N VAL A 27 -9.89 -3.95 18.90
CA VAL A 27 -10.25 -4.30 17.54
C VAL A 27 -9.59 -3.21 16.71
N SER A 28 -8.37 -3.49 16.28
CA SER A 28 -7.73 -2.74 15.22
C SER A 28 -8.66 -2.91 14.02
N TYR A 29 -9.48 -1.90 13.76
CA TYR A 29 -10.09 -1.70 12.46
C TYR A 29 -8.94 -1.34 11.52
N ASP A 30 -8.14 -2.34 11.14
CA ASP A 30 -7.33 -2.27 9.93
C ASP A 30 -8.33 -2.09 8.80
N GLU A 31 -8.54 -0.85 8.38
CA GLU A 31 -9.38 -0.56 7.21
C GLU A 31 -8.86 -1.37 6.03
N ASP A 32 -9.80 -1.96 5.29
CA ASP A 32 -9.51 -2.74 4.10
C ASP A 32 -8.87 -1.84 3.03
N ALA A 33 -7.99 -2.41 2.22
CA ALA A 33 -7.37 -1.71 1.10
C ALA A 33 -8.43 -1.18 0.13
N ILE A 34 -8.31 0.09 -0.23
CA ILE A 34 -9.20 0.76 -1.19
C ILE A 34 -8.50 0.76 -2.53
N GLN A 35 -9.09 0.10 -3.53
CA GLN A 35 -8.58 0.17 -4.90
C GLN A 35 -8.83 1.57 -5.47
N LEU A 36 -7.80 2.15 -6.09
CA LEU A 36 -7.85 3.47 -6.73
C LEU A 36 -7.33 3.38 -8.17
N THR A 37 -7.85 4.24 -9.02
CA THR A 37 -7.30 4.57 -10.34
C THR A 37 -6.31 5.73 -10.24
N ILE A 38 -5.45 5.89 -11.24
CA ILE A 38 -4.57 7.06 -11.35
C ILE A 38 -5.39 8.36 -11.34
N ASN A 39 -6.53 8.38 -12.04
CA ASN A 39 -7.40 9.56 -12.09
C ASN A 39 -8.01 9.92 -10.73
N GLU A 40 -8.42 8.93 -9.92
CA GLU A 40 -8.91 9.17 -8.56
C GLU A 40 -7.81 9.72 -7.65
N ILE A 41 -6.59 9.18 -7.75
CA ILE A 41 -5.44 9.70 -6.99
C ILE A 41 -5.19 11.15 -7.38
N VAL A 42 -5.09 11.45 -8.67
CA VAL A 42 -4.79 12.80 -9.20
C VAL A 42 -5.91 13.82 -8.91
N SER A 43 -7.17 13.39 -8.89
CA SER A 43 -8.30 14.27 -8.59
C SER A 43 -8.52 14.52 -7.10
N THR A 44 -7.86 13.74 -6.23
CA THR A 44 -7.91 13.94 -4.78
C THR A 44 -7.07 15.16 -4.37
N PRO A 45 -7.66 16.19 -3.73
CA PRO A 45 -6.94 17.43 -3.41
C PRO A 45 -5.66 17.26 -2.58
N THR A 46 -5.62 16.28 -1.68
CA THR A 46 -4.45 15.97 -0.84
C THR A 46 -3.29 15.33 -1.62
N ASN A 47 -3.53 14.92 -2.87
CA ASN A 47 -2.57 14.22 -3.73
C ASN A 47 -2.16 15.06 -4.95
N SER A 48 -2.28 16.38 -4.87
CA SER A 48 -1.88 17.31 -5.94
C SER A 48 -0.42 17.14 -6.39
N TRP A 49 0.46 16.66 -5.51
CA TRP A 49 1.85 16.31 -5.81
C TRP A 49 1.98 15.17 -6.83
N PHE A 50 1.05 14.20 -6.85
CA PHE A 50 1.19 12.96 -7.64
C PHE A 50 1.32 13.24 -9.13
N LYS A 51 0.44 14.09 -9.67
CA LYS A 51 0.50 14.49 -11.09
C LYS A 51 1.75 15.29 -11.41
N SER A 52 2.20 16.12 -10.48
CA SER A 52 3.43 16.90 -10.65
C SER A 52 4.65 16.00 -10.76
N GLU A 53 4.76 15.00 -9.88
CA GLU A 53 5.85 14.01 -9.90
C GLU A 53 5.80 13.12 -11.15
N MET A 54 4.61 12.70 -11.59
CA MET A 54 4.46 12.00 -12.88
C MET A 54 5.00 12.83 -14.05
N ASN A 55 4.63 14.11 -14.11
CA ASN A 55 5.00 14.98 -15.23
C ASN A 55 6.48 15.40 -15.20
N SER A 56 7.09 15.47 -14.02
CA SER A 56 8.51 15.83 -13.87
C SER A 56 9.43 14.65 -14.18
N TYR A 57 8.96 13.42 -13.98
CA TYR A 57 9.74 12.21 -14.18
C TYR A 57 10.02 11.93 -15.65
N LYS A 58 11.28 11.59 -15.96
CA LYS A 58 11.75 11.24 -17.30
C LYS A 58 12.42 9.86 -17.26
N PRO A 59 11.67 8.77 -17.54
CA PRO A 59 12.24 7.43 -17.54
C PRO A 59 13.33 7.25 -18.61
N ASP A 60 14.30 6.37 -18.35
CA ASP A 60 15.30 6.01 -19.36
C ASP A 60 14.65 5.32 -20.58
N THR A 61 14.77 5.94 -21.74
CA THR A 61 14.19 5.45 -23.00
C THR A 61 14.71 4.08 -23.45
N ASN A 62 15.93 3.69 -23.08
CA ASN A 62 16.45 2.36 -23.40
C ASN A 62 15.81 1.30 -22.51
N VAL A 63 15.65 1.60 -21.23
CA VAL A 63 14.97 0.71 -20.28
C VAL A 63 13.49 0.56 -20.66
N MET A 64 12.83 1.63 -21.09
CA MET A 64 11.44 1.56 -21.58
C MET A 64 11.29 0.62 -22.79
N LYS A 65 12.21 0.65 -23.76
CA LYS A 65 12.18 -0.29 -24.89
C LYS A 65 12.28 -1.73 -24.42
N GLU A 66 13.14 -2.00 -23.43
CA GLU A 66 13.24 -3.33 -22.86
C GLU A 66 11.98 -3.73 -22.09
N ILE A 67 11.36 -2.82 -21.34
CA ILE A 67 10.07 -3.08 -20.68
C ILE A 67 9.02 -3.49 -21.70
N ILE A 68 8.86 -2.71 -22.78
CA ILE A 68 7.89 -3.00 -23.86
C ILE A 68 8.13 -4.39 -24.46
N ASN A 69 9.40 -4.78 -24.65
CA ASN A 69 9.75 -6.06 -25.24
C ASN A 69 9.57 -7.27 -24.30
N ASN A 70 9.63 -7.06 -22.98
CA ASN A 70 9.51 -8.14 -21.99
C ASN A 70 8.13 -8.20 -21.33
N PHE A 71 7.33 -7.15 -21.44
CA PHE A 71 5.99 -7.11 -20.87
C PHE A 71 5.01 -7.98 -21.69
N ASP A 72 4.16 -8.73 -20.98
CA ASP A 72 3.18 -9.64 -21.55
C ASP A 72 1.93 -9.54 -20.68
N SER A 73 0.87 -8.92 -21.17
CA SER A 73 -0.36 -8.68 -20.40
C SER A 73 -1.12 -9.95 -20.04
N GLY A 74 -0.81 -11.08 -20.69
CA GLY A 74 -1.37 -12.39 -20.34
C GLY A 74 -0.67 -13.05 -19.15
N LYS A 75 0.59 -12.67 -18.87
CA LYS A 75 1.42 -13.28 -17.82
C LYS A 75 1.69 -12.33 -16.66
N HIS A 76 1.90 -11.06 -16.97
CA HIS A 76 2.39 -10.07 -16.04
C HIS A 76 1.26 -9.20 -15.47
N LYS A 77 1.29 -9.01 -14.16
CA LYS A 77 0.49 -8.01 -13.44
C LYS A 77 1.36 -7.26 -12.45
N VAL A 78 1.07 -5.99 -12.19
CA VAL A 78 1.77 -5.17 -11.19
C VAL A 78 0.80 -4.66 -10.14
N TYR A 79 1.10 -4.88 -8.87
CA TYR A 79 0.29 -4.37 -7.75
C TYR A 79 1.04 -3.28 -7.00
N LEU A 80 0.39 -2.14 -6.79
CA LEU A 80 0.97 -0.97 -6.13
C LEU A 80 0.20 -0.71 -4.84
N TYR A 81 0.91 -0.58 -3.73
CA TYR A 81 0.33 -0.38 -2.41
C TYR A 81 0.98 0.83 -1.75
N ALA A 82 0.16 1.82 -1.35
CA ALA A 82 0.64 3.04 -0.72
C ALA A 82 -0.36 3.58 0.30
N ASN A 83 0.08 4.49 1.16
CA ASN A 83 -0.82 5.29 1.97
C ASN A 83 -0.99 6.69 1.35
N PHE A 84 -2.02 6.86 0.52
CA PHE A 84 -2.33 8.14 -0.14
C PHE A 84 -3.01 9.17 0.78
N ASN A 85 -3.23 8.85 2.06
CA ASN A 85 -3.80 9.79 3.02
C ASN A 85 -2.73 10.64 3.72
N CYS A 86 -1.46 10.22 3.68
CA CYS A 86 -0.34 10.99 4.21
C CYS A 86 0.43 11.65 3.06
N GLY A 87 0.16 12.94 2.85
CA GLY A 87 0.90 13.74 1.87
C GLY A 87 2.37 13.80 2.24
N CYS A 88 3.22 13.39 1.30
CA CYS A 88 4.69 13.45 1.33
C CYS A 88 5.40 12.31 2.09
N ASN A 89 5.74 11.26 1.34
CA ASN A 89 6.99 10.55 1.59
C ASN A 89 7.72 10.33 0.24
N SER A 90 9.06 10.34 0.25
CA SER A 90 9.90 10.20 -0.96
C SER A 90 9.84 8.82 -1.61
N GLN A 91 9.15 7.86 -0.99
CA GLN A 91 8.92 6.54 -1.58
C GLN A 91 7.58 6.49 -2.31
N GLN A 92 6.61 7.33 -1.94
CA GLN A 92 5.35 7.49 -2.68
C GLN A 92 5.58 8.18 -4.02
N THR A 93 6.65 8.98 -4.15
CA THR A 93 7.07 9.51 -5.46
C THR A 93 7.51 8.41 -6.42
N ASP A 94 8.06 7.30 -5.91
CA ASP A 94 8.43 6.14 -6.74
C ASP A 94 7.19 5.49 -7.38
N ILE A 95 6.02 5.53 -6.72
CA ILE A 95 4.75 5.07 -7.30
C ILE A 95 4.30 5.99 -8.42
N SER A 96 4.36 7.31 -8.26
CA SER A 96 4.05 8.24 -9.36
C SER A 96 4.99 8.05 -10.54
N HIS A 97 6.29 7.86 -10.29
CA HIS A 97 7.26 7.57 -11.36
C HIS A 97 6.93 6.27 -12.08
N LEU A 98 6.53 5.23 -11.35
CA LEU A 98 6.14 3.96 -11.96
C LEU A 98 4.85 4.08 -12.79
N CYS A 99 3.85 4.84 -12.32
CA CYS A 99 2.67 5.16 -13.11
C CYS A 99 3.02 5.91 -14.40
N LYS A 100 4.01 6.81 -14.36
CA LYS A 100 4.52 7.47 -15.56
C LYS A 100 5.15 6.48 -16.55
N VAL A 101 5.90 5.50 -16.05
CA VAL A 101 6.46 4.41 -16.86
C VAL A 101 5.35 3.59 -17.53
N PHE A 102 4.27 3.29 -16.80
CA PHE A 102 3.12 2.57 -17.38
C PHE A 102 2.48 3.33 -18.54
N GLU A 103 2.27 4.65 -18.37
CA GLU A 103 1.72 5.54 -19.41
C GLU A 103 2.61 5.54 -20.65
N GLU A 104 3.91 5.80 -20.48
CA GLU A 104 4.87 5.91 -21.60
C GLU A 104 5.12 4.57 -22.31
N CYS A 105 5.03 3.44 -21.59
CA CYS A 105 5.17 2.10 -22.16
C CYS A 105 3.84 1.53 -22.70
N ASN A 106 2.73 2.26 -22.61
CA ASN A 106 1.38 1.78 -22.95
C ASN A 106 1.00 0.47 -22.25
N ILE A 107 1.38 0.31 -20.97
CA ILE A 107 0.94 -0.82 -20.17
C ILE A 107 -0.56 -0.67 -19.89
N PRO A 108 -1.40 -1.66 -20.25
CA PRO A 108 -2.85 -1.50 -20.12
C PRO A 108 -3.27 -1.49 -18.65
N GLU A 109 -4.28 -0.69 -18.31
CA GLU A 109 -4.80 -0.57 -16.93
C GLU A 109 -5.25 -1.91 -16.35
N SER A 110 -5.65 -2.87 -17.20
CA SER A 110 -6.01 -4.22 -16.76
C SER A 110 -4.83 -5.01 -16.16
N SER A 111 -3.60 -4.56 -16.41
CA SER A 111 -2.35 -5.21 -15.97
C SER A 111 -1.75 -4.59 -14.72
N TYR A 112 -2.38 -3.59 -14.11
CA TYR A 112 -1.97 -3.11 -12.81
C TYR A 112 -3.14 -2.70 -11.94
N GLU A 113 -2.96 -2.77 -10.62
CA GLU A 113 -3.96 -2.31 -9.65
C GLU A 113 -3.25 -1.52 -8.56
N ILE A 114 -3.84 -0.39 -8.17
CA ILE A 114 -3.30 0.49 -7.14
C ILE A 114 -4.24 0.45 -5.94
N TYR A 115 -3.67 0.28 -4.75
CA TYR A 115 -4.40 0.15 -3.50
C TYR A 115 -3.90 1.16 -2.48
N SER A 116 -4.83 1.94 -1.92
CA SER A 116 -4.59 2.75 -0.73
C SER A 116 -4.74 1.89 0.51
N MET A 117 -3.72 1.88 1.36
CA MET A 117 -3.67 1.13 2.61
C MET A 117 -3.19 2.04 3.73
N ARG A 118 -3.76 1.88 4.93
CA ARG A 118 -3.33 2.63 6.11
C ARG A 118 -1.99 2.15 6.65
N SER A 119 -1.77 0.83 6.65
CA SER A 119 -0.58 0.15 7.16
C SER A 119 -0.23 -1.05 6.29
N SER A 120 0.97 -1.62 6.43
CA SER A 120 1.35 -2.87 5.74
C SER A 120 0.56 -4.10 6.23
N THR A 121 -0.16 -4.01 7.35
CA THR A 121 -0.99 -5.09 7.91
C THR A 121 -2.44 -5.06 7.44
N SER A 122 -2.89 -3.91 6.90
CA SER A 122 -4.22 -3.73 6.30
C SER A 122 -4.59 -4.91 5.41
N LYS A 123 -5.87 -5.32 5.43
CA LYS A 123 -6.34 -6.41 4.56
C LYS A 123 -6.32 -5.96 3.10
N HIS A 124 -5.91 -6.84 2.20
CA HIS A 124 -5.94 -6.60 0.77
C HIS A 124 -6.32 -7.90 0.02
N PRO A 125 -6.83 -7.82 -1.22
CA PRO A 125 -7.36 -8.99 -1.94
C PRO A 125 -6.33 -10.12 -2.16
N TYR A 126 -5.04 -9.79 -2.11
CA TYR A 126 -3.94 -10.69 -2.47
C TYR A 126 -3.12 -11.18 -1.27
N LYS A 127 -3.61 -11.00 -0.03
CA LYS A 127 -2.90 -11.37 1.22
C LYS A 127 -2.57 -12.86 1.32
N SER A 128 -3.28 -13.72 0.61
CA SER A 128 -2.98 -15.16 0.52
C SER A 128 -1.82 -15.49 -0.43
N ARG A 129 -1.41 -14.56 -1.28
CA ARG A 129 -0.35 -14.77 -2.30
C ARG A 129 0.99 -14.17 -1.87
N PHE A 130 0.97 -13.08 -1.12
CA PHE A 130 2.17 -12.41 -0.61
C PHE A 130 1.85 -11.56 0.62
N SER A 131 2.89 -11.24 1.38
CA SER A 131 2.86 -10.27 2.47
C SER A 131 3.58 -8.99 2.09
N ILE A 132 3.06 -7.85 2.51
CA ILE A 132 3.73 -6.55 2.41
C ILE A 132 4.37 -6.27 3.78
N SER A 133 5.67 -6.00 3.82
CA SER A 133 6.39 -5.68 5.06
C SER A 133 6.35 -4.19 5.38
N GLU A 134 6.45 -3.36 4.34
CA GLU A 134 6.56 -1.90 4.44
C GLU A 134 5.78 -1.23 3.30
N LEU A 135 5.18 -0.07 3.57
CA LEU A 135 4.55 0.77 2.55
C LEU A 135 5.45 1.98 2.25
N PRO A 136 5.51 2.43 0.98
CA PRO A 136 4.87 1.83 -0.18
C PRO A 136 5.58 0.56 -0.68
N GLU A 137 4.87 -0.24 -1.49
CA GLU A 137 5.43 -1.40 -2.19
C GLU A 137 4.84 -1.56 -3.59
N CYS A 138 5.66 -2.03 -4.53
CA CYS A 138 5.23 -2.39 -5.89
C CYS A 138 5.68 -3.82 -6.19
N ILE A 139 4.73 -4.68 -6.55
CA ILE A 139 4.97 -6.12 -6.68
C ILE A 139 4.69 -6.54 -8.12
N VAL A 140 5.68 -7.16 -8.76
CA VAL A 140 5.52 -7.79 -10.08
C VAL A 140 5.07 -9.23 -9.87
N MET A 141 4.00 -9.58 -10.58
CA MET A 141 3.45 -10.92 -10.64
C MET A 141 3.71 -11.53 -12.00
N GLN A 142 3.94 -12.84 -12.02
CA GLN A 142 3.99 -13.66 -13.23
C GLN A 142 3.17 -14.92 -13.01
N ASP A 143 2.22 -15.20 -13.90
CA ASP A 143 1.33 -16.37 -13.83
C ASP A 143 0.68 -16.56 -12.44
N SER A 144 0.28 -15.46 -11.80
CA SER A 144 -0.29 -15.36 -10.44
C SER A 144 0.68 -15.48 -9.25
N ASN A 145 1.97 -15.68 -9.48
CA ASN A 145 2.98 -15.72 -8.42
C ASN A 145 3.67 -14.37 -8.26
N ALA A 146 3.93 -13.94 -7.02
CA ALA A 146 4.75 -12.77 -6.76
C ALA A 146 6.21 -13.12 -7.04
N VAL A 147 6.81 -12.49 -8.03
CA VAL A 147 8.19 -12.78 -8.48
C VAL A 147 9.19 -11.71 -8.08
N TYR A 148 8.72 -10.49 -7.79
CA TYR A 148 9.61 -9.37 -7.49
C TYR A 148 8.94 -8.28 -6.64
N PHE A 149 9.63 -7.83 -5.58
CA PHE A 149 9.22 -6.73 -4.71
C PHE A 149 10.13 -5.54 -4.98
N MET A 150 9.64 -4.58 -5.74
CA MET A 150 10.45 -3.53 -6.35
C MET A 150 10.99 -2.56 -5.32
N LEU A 151 10.13 -2.04 -4.43
CA LEU A 151 10.53 -1.01 -3.48
C LEU A 151 11.29 -1.61 -2.30
N ASP A 152 11.04 -2.87 -1.95
CA ASP A 152 11.93 -3.60 -1.03
C ASP A 152 13.34 -3.73 -1.60
N THR A 153 13.45 -4.09 -2.87
CA THR A 153 14.75 -4.12 -3.55
C THR A 153 15.37 -2.72 -3.59
N MET A 154 14.61 -1.67 -3.88
CA MET A 154 15.11 -0.29 -3.86
C MET A 154 15.66 0.11 -2.47
N ARG A 155 14.95 -0.24 -1.39
CA ARG A 155 15.39 0.00 -0.02
C ARG A 155 16.71 -0.71 0.25
N GLN A 156 16.90 -1.93 -0.26
CA GLN A 156 18.18 -2.64 -0.15
C GLN A 156 19.31 -1.91 -0.90
N PHE A 157 19.09 -1.46 -2.14
CA PHE A 157 20.08 -0.65 -2.89
C PHE A 157 20.49 0.60 -2.11
N LYS A 158 19.50 1.34 -1.58
CA LYS A 158 19.73 2.55 -0.77
C LYS A 158 20.56 2.24 0.49
N ARG A 159 20.32 1.10 1.15
CA ARG A 159 21.12 0.64 2.32
C ARG A 159 22.60 0.41 1.99
N TYR A 160 22.90 0.02 0.75
CA TYR A 160 24.28 -0.17 0.27
C TYR A 160 24.87 1.08 -0.40
N GLY A 161 24.22 2.24 -0.29
CA GLY A 161 24.68 3.48 -0.91
C GLY A 161 24.55 3.51 -2.43
N GLN A 162 23.71 2.63 -3.00
CA GLN A 162 23.44 2.55 -4.44
C GLN A 162 22.07 3.14 -4.76
N THR A 163 21.91 3.55 -6.01
CA THR A 163 20.64 4.01 -6.57
C THR A 163 20.22 3.09 -7.71
N ILE A 164 18.90 2.93 -7.87
CA ILE A 164 18.29 2.19 -8.98
C ILE A 164 16.97 2.87 -9.31
N SER A 165 16.66 3.04 -10.59
CA SER A 165 15.42 3.68 -11.03
C SER A 165 14.24 2.72 -10.99
N VAL A 166 13.02 3.26 -10.95
CA VAL A 166 11.79 2.46 -10.88
C VAL A 166 11.56 1.63 -12.15
N GLU A 167 11.91 2.17 -13.33
CA GLU A 167 11.82 1.44 -14.59
C GLU A 167 12.82 0.28 -14.64
N GLN A 168 14.02 0.44 -14.07
CA GLN A 168 14.98 -0.65 -14.00
C GLN A 168 14.49 -1.76 -13.05
N LEU A 169 13.85 -1.39 -11.94
CA LEU A 169 13.23 -2.36 -11.04
C LEU A 169 12.07 -3.10 -11.71
N LEU A 170 11.23 -2.40 -12.47
CA LEU A 170 10.15 -3.04 -13.24
C LEU A 170 10.73 -4.03 -14.24
N LEU A 171 11.72 -3.60 -15.03
CA LEU A 171 12.39 -4.47 -16.00
C LEU A 171 13.00 -5.72 -15.35
N ASN A 172 13.65 -5.57 -14.20
CA ASN A 172 14.21 -6.70 -13.46
C ASN A 172 13.12 -7.67 -13.02
N GLY A 173 11.95 -7.18 -12.61
CA GLY A 173 10.80 -7.99 -12.24
C GLY A 173 10.18 -8.72 -13.43
N LEU A 174 10.10 -8.07 -14.60
CA LEU A 174 9.58 -8.68 -15.84
C LEU A 174 10.48 -9.78 -16.42
N LYS A 175 11.76 -9.82 -16.01
CA LYS A 175 12.75 -10.83 -16.42
C LYS A 175 12.87 -12.01 -15.46
N LYS A 176 12.07 -12.06 -14.39
CA LYS A 176 11.99 -13.21 -13.48
C LYS A 176 11.22 -14.36 -14.12
#